data_AF-A0A0N1MJ55-F1
#
_entry.id   AF-A0A0N1MJ55-F1
#
_cell.length_a   1.000
_cell.length_b   1.000
_cell.length_c   1.000
_cell.angle_alpha   90.00
_cell.angle_beta   90.00
_cell.angle_gamma   90.00
#
_symmetry.space_group_name_H-M   'P 1'
#
loop_
_entity.id
_entity.type
_entity.pdbx_description
1 polymer ?
#
loop_
_entity_poly.entity_id
_entity_poly.type
_entity_poly.pdbx_seq_one_letter_code
_entity_poly.pdbx_strand_id
1 'polypeptide(L)'
;MERALPILEIEGTDFLVDVKKLEFKEKENPKNSISLFDMRDLGKGRGYVLEYSPQEKNIPSLFSSTMTVSVTIPEMVALDPEGMSEKYGVPLEMFATKNDFDLMVDQTALKERFSGLLPIVDIAGHPFYVDLRMDMLRPKDDFLSNGIVFSNIEDYYVDEKEIYSIPYNPKSHEFQEIDFSSITEIPKDIIVVSFPHETILDPVGYNRKHGLDELANLKQTNLKSHFKAGQVSWKDTGIVEAIRENKANSLKSETPKSVDQVKRRGPKL
;
A
#
# COMPACT_ATOMS: atom_id res chain seq x y z
N MET A 1 2.48 -29.06 -17.52
CA MET A 1 2.88 -28.47 -18.82
C MET A 1 2.39 -27.04 -18.77
N GLU A 2 3.27 -26.05 -18.96
CA GLU A 2 2.84 -24.64 -18.95
C GLU A 2 2.00 -24.39 -20.20
N ARG A 3 0.83 -23.75 -20.02
CA ARG A 3 -0.06 -23.41 -21.14
C ARG A 3 0.56 -22.30 -21.97
N ALA A 4 0.29 -22.30 -23.28
CA ALA A 4 0.67 -21.19 -24.15
C ALA A 4 -0.18 -19.96 -23.81
N LEU A 5 0.47 -18.81 -23.61
CA LEU A 5 -0.24 -17.55 -23.38
C LEU A 5 -0.83 -17.01 -24.70
N PRO A 6 -2.03 -16.43 -24.69
CA PRO A 6 -2.59 -15.73 -25.84
C PRO A 6 -1.68 -14.58 -26.29
N ILE A 7 -1.72 -14.29 -27.59
CA ILE A 7 -1.01 -13.17 -28.20
C ILE A 7 -2.01 -12.09 -28.58
N LEU A 8 -1.72 -10.85 -28.19
CA LEU A 8 -2.42 -9.65 -28.60
C LEU A 8 -1.47 -8.81 -29.45
N GLU A 9 -1.89 -8.46 -30.66
CA GLU A 9 -1.14 -7.53 -31.51
C GLU A 9 -1.57 -6.09 -31.20
N ILE A 10 -0.59 -5.23 -30.93
CA ILE A 10 -0.79 -3.78 -30.74
C ILE A 10 0.13 -3.06 -31.72
N GLU A 11 -0.46 -2.40 -32.72
CA GLU A 11 0.27 -1.60 -33.72
C GLU A 11 1.49 -2.35 -34.32
N GLY A 12 1.29 -3.62 -34.70
CA GLY A 12 2.33 -4.47 -35.30
C GLY A 12 3.36 -5.07 -34.32
N THR A 13 3.13 -4.96 -33.01
CA THR A 13 3.95 -5.61 -31.97
C THR A 13 3.15 -6.69 -31.25
N ASP A 14 3.70 -7.90 -31.17
CA ASP A 14 3.11 -9.04 -30.45
C ASP A 14 3.38 -8.94 -28.94
N PHE A 15 2.31 -8.96 -28.15
CA PHE A 15 2.38 -9.07 -26.69
C PHE A 15 1.75 -10.38 -26.20
N LEU A 16 2.43 -11.07 -25.30
CA LEU A 16 1.87 -12.17 -24.53
C LEU A 16 0.97 -11.60 -23.42
N VAL A 17 -0.25 -12.10 -23.34
CA VAL A 17 -1.22 -11.73 -22.30
C VAL A 17 -0.89 -12.53 -21.02
N ASP A 18 -0.30 -11.88 -20.02
CA ASP A 18 0.04 -12.50 -18.74
C ASP A 18 -1.00 -12.11 -17.67
N VAL A 19 -2.07 -12.92 -17.56
CA VAL A 19 -3.09 -12.73 -16.52
C VAL A 19 -2.54 -12.87 -15.10
N LYS A 20 -1.49 -13.69 -14.89
CA LYS A 20 -0.94 -13.91 -13.54
C LYS A 20 -0.39 -12.60 -12.99
N LYS A 21 0.29 -11.83 -13.82
CA LYS A 21 0.84 -10.51 -13.46
C LYS A 21 -0.03 -9.32 -13.84
N LEU A 22 -1.08 -9.53 -14.64
CA LEU A 22 -1.91 -8.46 -15.21
C LEU A 22 -1.08 -7.50 -16.07
N GLU A 23 -0.25 -8.07 -16.95
CA GLU A 23 0.62 -7.32 -17.84
C GLU A 23 0.56 -7.87 -19.27
N PHE A 24 0.89 -7.01 -20.24
CA PHE A 24 1.13 -7.37 -21.63
C PHE A 24 2.63 -7.34 -21.86
N LYS A 25 3.22 -8.49 -22.18
CA LYS A 25 4.68 -8.66 -22.25
C LYS A 25 5.12 -8.84 -23.69
N GLU A 26 5.99 -7.97 -24.20
CA GLU A 26 6.45 -8.07 -25.60
C GLU A 26 7.10 -9.44 -25.82
N LYS A 27 6.65 -10.14 -26.85
CA LYS A 27 7.08 -11.51 -27.16
C LYS A 27 8.57 -11.59 -27.48
N GLU A 28 9.07 -10.63 -28.26
CA GLU A 28 10.48 -10.56 -28.69
C GLU A 28 11.39 -9.86 -27.66
N ASN A 29 10.81 -9.10 -26.72
CA ASN A 29 11.56 -8.43 -25.65
C ASN A 29 10.82 -8.52 -24.30
N PRO A 30 10.99 -9.63 -23.56
CA PRO A 30 10.41 -9.84 -22.24
C PRO A 30 10.61 -8.76 -21.17
N LYS A 31 11.54 -7.81 -21.36
CA LYS A 31 11.74 -6.69 -20.43
C LYS A 31 10.80 -5.52 -20.71
N ASN A 32 10.21 -5.48 -21.90
CA ASN A 32 9.21 -4.51 -22.27
C ASN A 32 7.83 -5.08 -21.92
N SER A 33 7.19 -4.47 -20.93
CA SER A 33 5.87 -4.86 -20.45
C SER A 33 5.02 -3.63 -20.20
N ILE A 34 3.71 -3.78 -20.40
CA ILE A 34 2.71 -2.75 -20.12
C ILE A 34 1.79 -3.31 -19.04
N SER A 35 1.73 -2.66 -17.88
CA SER A 35 0.79 -3.05 -16.82
C SER A 35 -0.63 -2.70 -17.24
N LEU A 36 -1.60 -3.57 -16.91
CA LEU A 36 -3.01 -3.26 -17.05
C LEU A 36 -3.40 -1.98 -16.28
N PHE A 37 -2.74 -1.74 -15.15
CA PHE A 37 -3.02 -0.61 -14.27
C PHE A 37 -2.37 0.71 -14.73
N ASP A 38 -1.49 0.67 -15.73
CA ASP A 38 -0.99 1.88 -16.39
C ASP A 38 -1.98 2.38 -17.47
N MET A 39 -3.01 1.60 -17.78
CA MET A 39 -4.04 1.93 -18.76
C MET A 39 -5.25 2.58 -18.08
N ARG A 40 -5.94 3.46 -18.82
CA ARG A 40 -7.21 4.00 -18.36
C ARG A 40 -8.31 2.95 -18.54
N ASP A 41 -8.90 2.51 -17.43
CA ASP A 41 -10.09 1.67 -17.42
C ASP A 41 -11.31 2.43 -17.94
N LEU A 42 -11.98 1.88 -18.96
CA LEU A 42 -13.21 2.46 -19.50
C LEU A 42 -14.44 2.01 -18.69
N GLY A 43 -14.32 1.00 -17.85
CA GLY A 43 -15.40 0.46 -17.01
C GLY A 43 -16.54 -0.19 -17.82
N LYS A 44 -17.41 -0.90 -17.10
CA LYS A 44 -18.61 -1.56 -17.64
C LYS A 44 -18.32 -2.51 -18.80
N GLY A 45 -17.25 -3.30 -18.74
CA GLY A 45 -16.94 -4.27 -19.79
C GLY A 45 -16.35 -3.67 -21.07
N ARG A 46 -15.99 -2.39 -21.08
CA ARG A 46 -15.51 -1.69 -22.29
C ARG A 46 -14.01 -1.83 -22.54
N GLY A 47 -13.29 -2.53 -21.66
CA GLY A 47 -11.84 -2.70 -21.74
C GLY A 47 -11.07 -1.48 -21.26
N TYR A 48 -9.88 -1.31 -21.81
CA TYR A 48 -8.86 -0.36 -21.38
C TYR A 48 -8.39 0.49 -22.55
N VAL A 49 -7.89 1.69 -22.28
CA VAL A 49 -7.29 2.54 -23.31
C VAL A 49 -5.93 3.03 -22.85
N LEU A 50 -4.97 3.03 -23.76
CA LEU A 50 -3.62 3.55 -23.56
C LEU A 50 -3.20 4.42 -24.73
N GLU A 51 -2.31 5.37 -24.43
CA GLU A 51 -1.56 6.09 -25.45
C GLU A 51 -0.28 5.30 -25.73
N TYR A 52 -0.24 4.60 -26.87
CA TYR A 52 0.84 3.70 -27.23
C TYR A 52 1.81 4.38 -28.19
N SER A 53 3.11 4.24 -27.96
CA SER A 53 4.17 4.66 -28.87
C SER A 53 4.66 3.46 -29.69
N PRO A 54 4.42 3.40 -31.02
CA PRO A 54 4.96 2.32 -31.86
C PRO A 54 6.50 2.30 -31.90
N GLN A 55 7.14 3.43 -31.58
CA GLN A 55 8.60 3.53 -31.50
C GLN A 55 9.15 2.90 -30.22
N GLU A 56 8.54 3.20 -29.07
CA GLU A 56 8.97 2.65 -27.77
C GLU A 56 8.36 1.27 -27.50
N LYS A 57 7.30 0.93 -28.25
CA LYS A 57 6.46 -0.24 -28.06
C LYS A 57 5.87 -0.32 -26.65
N ASN A 58 5.56 0.82 -26.07
CA ASN A 58 5.05 0.96 -24.71
C ASN A 58 4.25 2.27 -24.58
N ILE A 59 3.64 2.48 -23.42
CA ILE A 59 3.16 3.78 -22.97
C ILE A 59 4.41 4.66 -22.78
N PRO A 60 4.53 5.77 -23.51
CA PRO A 60 5.73 6.58 -23.45
C PRO A 60 5.83 7.32 -22.12
N SER A 61 7.06 7.59 -21.69
CA SER A 61 7.28 8.45 -20.53
C SER A 61 6.75 9.87 -20.77
N LEU A 62 6.40 10.59 -19.70
CA LEU A 62 5.93 11.99 -19.78
C LEU A 62 6.93 12.95 -20.46
N PHE A 63 8.20 12.58 -20.55
CA PHE A 63 9.27 13.37 -21.19
C PHE A 63 9.57 12.93 -22.63
N SER A 64 8.87 11.90 -23.12
CA SER A 64 9.01 11.43 -24.49
C SER A 64 8.31 12.38 -25.46
N SER A 65 8.94 12.61 -26.61
CA SER A 65 8.37 13.34 -27.73
C SER A 65 7.88 12.42 -28.85
N THR A 66 7.76 11.11 -28.57
CA THR A 66 7.32 10.15 -29.57
C THR A 66 5.84 10.31 -29.91
N MET A 67 5.49 10.02 -31.16
CA MET A 67 4.11 10.06 -31.60
C MET A 67 3.35 8.90 -30.95
N THR A 68 2.19 9.19 -30.38
CA THR A 68 1.30 8.18 -29.79
C THR A 68 0.10 7.90 -30.67
N VAL A 69 -0.44 6.70 -30.50
CA VAL A 69 -1.74 6.27 -31.02
C VAL A 69 -2.58 5.80 -29.84
N SER A 70 -3.83 6.23 -29.78
CA SER A 70 -4.77 5.78 -28.76
C SER A 70 -5.29 4.39 -29.12
N VAL A 71 -4.97 3.40 -28.31
CA VAL A 71 -5.34 1.99 -28.55
C VAL A 71 -6.33 1.53 -27.49
N THR A 72 -7.39 0.83 -27.92
CA THR A 72 -8.34 0.18 -27.01
C THR A 72 -8.02 -1.30 -26.90
N ILE A 73 -7.84 -1.78 -25.67
CA ILE A 73 -7.54 -3.18 -25.34
C ILE A 73 -8.79 -3.82 -24.72
N PRO A 74 -9.23 -5.00 -25.21
CA PRO A 74 -10.32 -5.73 -24.57
C PRO A 74 -10.00 -6.13 -23.12
N GLU A 75 -11.02 -6.56 -22.39
CA GLU A 75 -10.84 -7.07 -21.03
C GLU A 75 -10.04 -8.39 -20.99
N MET A 76 -9.32 -8.62 -19.89
CA MET A 76 -8.51 -9.82 -19.71
C MET A 76 -9.37 -11.09 -19.74
N VAL A 77 -10.61 -11.02 -19.26
CA VAL A 77 -11.61 -12.10 -19.37
C VAL A 77 -11.90 -12.50 -20.82
N ALA A 78 -11.80 -11.56 -21.78
CA ALA A 78 -11.99 -11.82 -23.19
C ALA A 78 -10.70 -12.29 -23.88
N LEU A 79 -9.55 -11.75 -23.47
CA LEU A 79 -8.25 -12.06 -24.06
C LEU A 79 -7.70 -13.42 -23.62
N ASP A 80 -7.88 -13.77 -22.35
CA ASP A 80 -7.36 -14.99 -21.74
C ASP A 80 -8.33 -15.56 -20.68
N PRO A 81 -9.49 -16.09 -21.11
CA PRO A 81 -10.50 -16.61 -20.21
C PRO A 81 -9.98 -17.78 -19.35
N GLU A 82 -9.14 -18.65 -19.91
CA GLU A 82 -8.52 -19.76 -19.18
C GLU A 82 -7.61 -19.25 -18.05
N GLY A 83 -6.84 -18.18 -18.31
CA GLY A 83 -5.95 -17.59 -17.32
C GLY A 83 -6.67 -16.91 -16.19
N MET A 84 -7.74 -16.19 -16.53
CA MET A 84 -8.64 -15.57 -15.57
C MET A 84 -9.35 -16.63 -14.72
N SER A 85 -9.75 -17.75 -15.33
CA SER A 85 -10.35 -18.89 -14.63
C SER A 85 -9.37 -19.52 -13.63
N GLU A 86 -8.12 -19.78 -14.05
CA GLU A 86 -7.06 -20.31 -13.18
C GLU A 86 -6.74 -19.36 -12.02
N LYS A 87 -6.61 -18.06 -12.30
CA LYS A 87 -6.19 -17.06 -11.31
C LYS A 87 -7.27 -16.80 -10.24
N TYR A 88 -8.53 -16.69 -10.65
CA TYR A 88 -9.63 -16.31 -9.76
C TYR A 88 -10.49 -17.49 -9.31
N GLY A 89 -10.22 -18.71 -9.80
CA GLY A 89 -10.94 -19.93 -9.39
C GLY A 89 -12.40 -19.97 -9.84
N VAL A 90 -12.74 -19.26 -10.92
CA VAL A 90 -14.11 -19.17 -11.44
C VAL A 90 -14.23 -20.04 -12.71
N PRO A 91 -15.20 -20.96 -12.81
CA PRO A 91 -15.39 -21.79 -14.00
C PRO A 91 -15.69 -20.97 -15.27
N LEU A 92 -15.19 -21.42 -16.41
CA LEU A 92 -15.35 -20.75 -17.71
C LEU A 92 -16.81 -20.55 -18.12
N GLU A 93 -17.71 -21.46 -17.73
CA GLU A 93 -19.14 -21.33 -18.07
C GLU A 93 -19.78 -20.06 -17.48
N MET A 94 -19.19 -19.52 -16.41
CA MET A 94 -19.69 -18.32 -15.73
C MET A 94 -19.23 -17.02 -16.40
N PHE A 95 -18.36 -17.09 -17.41
CA PHE A 95 -17.71 -15.90 -17.97
C PHE A 95 -18.61 -15.14 -18.95
N ALA A 96 -19.62 -15.80 -19.53
CA ALA A 96 -20.54 -15.20 -20.50
C ALA A 96 -21.26 -13.94 -19.97
N THR A 97 -21.35 -13.78 -18.65
CA THR A 97 -22.00 -12.66 -17.98
C THR A 97 -21.06 -11.88 -17.06
N LYS A 98 -19.74 -12.10 -17.15
CA LYS A 98 -18.75 -11.49 -16.26
C LYS A 98 -17.75 -10.65 -17.03
N ASN A 99 -17.41 -9.51 -16.46
CA ASN A 99 -16.31 -8.65 -16.91
C ASN A 99 -15.11 -8.80 -15.96
N ASP A 100 -14.02 -8.08 -16.25
CA ASP A 100 -12.84 -8.05 -15.38
C ASP A 100 -13.19 -7.58 -13.96
N PHE A 101 -14.05 -6.58 -13.80
CA PHE A 101 -14.46 -6.09 -12.47
C PHE A 101 -15.16 -7.17 -11.64
N ASP A 102 -16.06 -7.95 -12.25
CA ASP A 102 -16.80 -9.03 -11.59
C ASP A 102 -15.88 -10.17 -11.09
N LEU A 103 -14.72 -10.34 -11.71
CA LEU A 103 -13.75 -11.38 -11.39
C LEU A 103 -12.63 -10.88 -10.47
N MET A 104 -12.16 -9.65 -10.67
CA MET A 104 -11.00 -9.08 -9.98
C MET A 104 -11.34 -8.44 -8.64
N VAL A 105 -12.61 -8.09 -8.42
CA VAL A 105 -13.09 -7.47 -7.18
C VAL A 105 -13.97 -8.46 -6.42
N ASP A 106 -13.73 -8.60 -5.12
CA ASP A 106 -14.61 -9.38 -4.24
C ASP A 106 -16.00 -8.73 -4.17
N GLN A 107 -16.93 -9.28 -4.95
CA GLN A 107 -18.30 -8.78 -5.05
C GLN A 107 -19.09 -8.93 -3.75
N THR A 108 -18.70 -9.89 -2.88
CA THR A 108 -19.34 -10.07 -1.57
C THR A 108 -18.91 -8.94 -0.64
N ALA A 109 -17.60 -8.70 -0.54
CA ALA A 109 -17.05 -7.59 0.25
C ALA A 109 -17.58 -6.24 -0.24
N LEU A 110 -17.72 -6.04 -1.55
CA LEU A 110 -18.29 -4.83 -2.13
C LEU A 110 -19.76 -4.62 -1.71
N LYS A 111 -20.58 -5.67 -1.80
CA LYS A 111 -21.98 -5.62 -1.40
C LYS A 111 -22.12 -5.35 0.10
N GLU A 112 -21.33 -6.01 0.94
CA GLU A 112 -21.27 -5.77 2.38
C GLU A 112 -20.89 -4.33 2.69
N ARG A 113 -19.84 -3.82 2.02
CA ARG A 113 -19.37 -2.45 2.18
C ARG A 113 -20.42 -1.43 1.80
N PHE A 114 -21.16 -1.65 0.72
CA PHE A 114 -22.28 -0.81 0.28
C PHE A 114 -23.53 -0.94 1.17
N SER A 115 -23.70 -2.05 1.87
CA SER A 115 -24.74 -2.18 2.91
C SER A 115 -24.40 -1.44 4.21
N GLY A 116 -23.19 -0.89 4.32
CA GLY A 116 -22.73 -0.10 5.47
C GLY A 116 -21.79 -0.83 6.42
N LEU A 117 -21.40 -2.07 6.11
CA LEU A 117 -20.40 -2.79 6.92
C LEU A 117 -19.00 -2.21 6.66
N LEU A 118 -18.32 -1.80 7.73
CA LEU A 118 -16.95 -1.32 7.66
C LEU A 118 -15.97 -2.49 7.64
N PRO A 119 -14.86 -2.40 6.88
CA PRO A 119 -13.77 -3.37 6.98
C PRO A 119 -13.21 -3.42 8.40
N ILE A 120 -12.60 -4.55 8.74
CA ILE A 120 -12.00 -4.79 10.05
C ILE A 120 -10.51 -5.07 9.89
N VAL A 121 -9.69 -4.47 10.74
CA VAL A 121 -8.29 -4.86 10.93
C VAL A 121 -8.11 -5.43 12.34
N ASP A 122 -7.55 -6.64 12.43
CA ASP A 122 -7.12 -7.23 13.69
C ASP A 122 -5.69 -6.77 14.00
N ILE A 123 -5.50 -6.12 15.15
CA ILE A 123 -4.20 -5.66 15.62
C ILE A 123 -3.91 -6.36 16.95
N ALA A 124 -2.92 -7.24 16.95
CA ALA A 124 -2.52 -8.02 18.12
C ALA A 124 -3.69 -8.78 18.79
N GLY A 125 -4.67 -9.26 18.00
CA GLY A 125 -5.85 -9.98 18.49
C GLY A 125 -7.02 -9.08 18.90
N HIS A 126 -6.91 -7.76 18.74
CA HIS A 126 -7.99 -6.81 18.97
C HIS A 126 -8.57 -6.29 17.64
N PRO A 127 -9.89 -6.41 17.39
CA PRO A 127 -10.50 -5.97 16.16
C PRO A 127 -10.87 -4.48 16.16
N PHE A 128 -10.51 -3.78 15.09
CA PHE A 128 -10.88 -2.38 14.85
C PHE A 128 -11.71 -2.27 13.57
N TYR A 129 -12.74 -1.43 13.59
CA TYR A 129 -13.38 -0.96 12.36
C TYR A 129 -12.49 0.08 11.68
N VAL A 130 -12.32 -0.04 10.37
CA VAL A 130 -11.71 0.99 9.53
C VAL A 130 -12.78 2.06 9.28
N ASP A 131 -12.75 3.14 10.06
CA ASP A 131 -13.78 4.19 10.04
C ASP A 131 -13.20 5.51 9.48
N LEU A 132 -13.09 5.56 8.15
CA LEU A 132 -12.51 6.72 7.45
C LEU A 132 -13.34 8.00 7.57
N ARG A 133 -14.63 7.87 7.92
CA ARG A 133 -15.48 9.03 8.21
C ARG A 133 -15.08 9.68 9.53
N MET A 134 -14.66 8.88 10.51
CA MET A 134 -14.15 9.34 11.81
C MET A 134 -12.63 9.50 11.82
N ASP A 135 -11.95 9.29 10.69
CA ASP A 135 -10.50 9.36 10.55
C ASP A 135 -9.75 8.41 11.52
N MET A 136 -10.28 7.21 11.75
CA MET A 136 -9.65 6.29 12.72
C MET A 136 -9.89 4.80 12.46
N LEU A 137 -8.99 4.00 13.02
CA LEU A 137 -9.28 2.63 13.43
C LEU A 137 -10.01 2.67 14.77
N ARG A 138 -11.32 2.43 14.73
CA ARG A 138 -12.19 2.49 15.89
C ARG A 138 -12.32 1.11 16.55
N PRO A 139 -11.95 0.94 17.83
CA PRO A 139 -12.08 -0.32 18.54
C PRO A 139 -13.51 -0.87 18.45
N LYS A 140 -13.65 -2.19 18.29
CA LYS A 140 -14.98 -2.82 18.17
C LYS A 140 -15.67 -3.00 19.51
N ASP A 141 -14.91 -3.29 20.55
CA ASP A 141 -15.41 -3.68 21.87
C ASP A 141 -14.68 -2.98 23.05
N ASP A 142 -13.72 -2.09 22.78
CA ASP A 142 -13.11 -1.22 23.79
C ASP A 142 -13.56 0.23 23.62
N PHE A 143 -14.67 0.59 24.25
CA PHE A 143 -15.24 1.94 24.17
C PHE A 143 -14.50 2.99 25.02
N LEU A 144 -13.50 2.59 25.82
CA LEU A 144 -12.68 3.51 26.61
C LEU A 144 -11.42 3.95 25.86
N SER A 145 -10.99 3.16 24.89
CA SER A 145 -9.89 3.49 23.99
C SER A 145 -10.29 4.60 23.01
N ASN A 146 -9.35 5.51 22.74
CA ASN A 146 -9.49 6.52 21.70
C ASN A 146 -9.25 5.95 20.29
N GLY A 147 -8.84 4.68 20.19
CA GLY A 147 -8.48 4.05 18.93
C GLY A 147 -7.16 4.56 18.35
N ILE A 148 -7.03 4.44 17.03
CA ILE A 148 -5.86 4.95 16.29
C ILE A 148 -6.36 5.93 15.24
N VAL A 149 -6.05 7.21 15.40
CA VAL A 149 -6.44 8.27 14.45
C VAL A 149 -5.43 8.30 13.30
N PHE A 150 -5.88 8.25 12.05
CA PHE A 150 -5.01 8.20 10.87
C PHE A 150 -4.14 9.44 10.73
N SER A 151 -4.72 10.63 10.90
CA SER A 151 -3.96 11.89 10.87
C SER A 151 -2.85 11.98 11.93
N ASN A 152 -2.94 11.24 13.04
CA ASN A 152 -1.88 11.20 14.06
C ASN A 152 -0.73 10.25 13.71
N ILE A 153 -0.88 9.41 12.69
CA ILE A 153 0.11 8.40 12.30
C ILE A 153 0.64 8.60 10.88
N GLU A 154 0.33 9.73 10.23
CA GLU A 154 0.80 10.07 8.88
C GLU A 154 2.33 9.97 8.76
N ASP A 155 3.07 10.46 9.77
CA ASP A 155 4.54 10.43 9.81
C ASP A 155 5.12 9.00 9.93
N TYR A 156 4.27 7.99 10.17
CA TYR A 156 4.64 6.58 10.26
C TYR A 156 4.28 5.78 9.00
N TYR A 157 3.85 6.47 7.94
CA TYR A 157 3.61 5.87 6.63
C TYR A 157 4.94 5.56 5.93
N VAL A 158 5.01 4.36 5.34
CA VAL A 158 6.18 3.88 4.59
C VAL A 158 5.78 3.74 3.13
N ASP A 159 6.09 4.77 2.34
CA ASP A 159 5.72 4.90 0.92
C ASP A 159 6.04 3.65 0.10
N GLU A 160 7.25 3.08 0.25
CA GLU A 160 7.70 1.96 -0.59
C GLU A 160 6.92 0.66 -0.33
N LYS A 161 6.23 0.58 0.80
CA LYS A 161 5.47 -0.59 1.23
C LYS A 161 3.97 -0.36 1.29
N GLU A 162 3.53 0.89 1.15
CA GLU A 162 2.13 1.31 1.28
C GLU A 162 1.47 0.86 2.60
N ILE A 163 2.23 0.92 3.70
CA ILE A 163 1.80 0.54 5.04
C ILE A 163 2.07 1.65 6.06
N TYR A 164 1.27 1.67 7.11
CA TYR A 164 1.67 2.25 8.39
C TYR A 164 2.55 1.28 9.17
N SER A 165 3.55 1.82 9.88
CA SER A 165 4.37 1.06 10.83
C SER A 165 4.48 1.84 12.15
N ILE A 166 3.54 1.57 13.07
CA ILE A 166 3.33 2.42 14.25
C ILE A 166 3.72 1.70 15.56
N PRO A 167 4.24 2.43 16.55
CA PRO A 167 4.22 2.01 17.94
C PRO A 167 2.78 1.92 18.45
N TYR A 168 2.45 0.79 19.08
CA TYR A 168 1.10 0.45 19.53
C TYR A 168 1.14 -0.17 20.91
N ASN A 169 0.23 0.26 21.77
CA ASN A 169 0.05 -0.29 23.10
C ASN A 169 -1.11 -1.30 23.11
N PRO A 170 -0.85 -2.62 23.25
CA PRO A 170 -1.89 -3.64 23.21
C PRO A 170 -2.81 -3.63 24.43
N LYS A 171 -2.48 -2.90 25.50
CA LYS A 171 -3.31 -2.81 26.71
C LYS A 171 -4.34 -1.69 26.62
N SER A 172 -3.97 -0.54 26.04
CA SER A 172 -4.89 0.58 25.82
C SER A 172 -5.53 0.56 24.43
N HIS A 173 -5.05 -0.30 23.53
CA HIS A 173 -5.47 -0.39 22.14
C HIS A 173 -5.28 0.91 21.34
N GLU A 174 -4.24 1.66 21.68
CA GLU A 174 -3.96 2.99 21.11
C GLU A 174 -2.57 3.06 20.47
N PHE A 175 -2.44 3.99 19.53
CA PHE A 175 -1.14 4.49 19.09
C PHE A 175 -0.43 5.19 20.25
N GLN A 176 0.87 4.96 20.41
CA GLN A 176 1.66 5.59 21.45
C GLN A 176 2.97 6.14 20.89
N GLU A 177 3.03 7.45 20.69
CA GLU A 177 4.22 8.13 20.19
C GLU A 177 5.46 7.86 21.07
N ILE A 178 6.60 7.64 20.41
CA ILE A 178 7.89 7.40 21.06
C ILE A 178 8.83 8.56 20.74
N ASP A 179 9.39 9.19 21.78
CA ASP A 179 10.41 10.22 21.61
C ASP A 179 11.79 9.58 21.38
N PHE A 180 12.20 9.50 20.12
CA PHE A 180 13.52 8.97 19.73
C PHE A 180 14.68 9.83 20.24
N SER A 181 14.46 11.10 20.58
CA SER A 181 15.53 12.01 21.04
C SER A 181 15.96 11.78 22.49
N SER A 182 15.12 11.11 23.28
CA SER A 182 15.36 10.88 24.71
C SER A 182 15.33 9.40 25.13
N ILE A 183 14.91 8.51 24.24
CA ILE A 183 14.80 7.08 24.55
C ILE A 183 16.15 6.43 24.89
N THR A 184 16.17 5.62 25.95
CA THR A 184 17.38 4.92 26.42
C THR A 184 17.20 3.40 26.53
N GLU A 185 15.98 2.89 26.39
CA GLU A 185 15.70 1.46 26.35
C GLU A 185 14.49 1.17 25.47
N ILE A 186 14.40 -0.06 24.98
CA ILE A 186 13.24 -0.50 24.19
C ILE A 186 12.03 -0.59 25.13
N PRO A 187 10.88 0.01 24.78
CA PRO A 187 9.68 -0.06 25.62
C PRO A 187 9.19 -1.50 25.75
N LYS A 188 8.80 -1.91 26.96
CA LYS A 188 8.39 -3.30 27.26
C LYS A 188 6.91 -3.57 26.97
N ASP A 189 6.07 -2.55 27.08
CA ASP A 189 4.62 -2.65 26.93
C ASP A 189 4.11 -2.17 25.56
N ILE A 190 5.02 -1.75 24.67
CA ILE A 190 4.71 -1.21 23.35
C ILE A 190 5.35 -2.11 22.30
N ILE A 191 4.55 -2.46 21.30
CA ILE A 191 5.00 -3.21 20.12
C ILE A 191 4.93 -2.32 18.90
N VAL A 192 5.60 -2.72 17.82
CA VAL A 192 5.43 -2.08 16.52
C VAL A 192 4.52 -2.96 15.67
N VAL A 193 3.46 -2.38 15.14
CA VAL A 193 2.51 -3.07 14.26
C VAL A 193 2.50 -2.43 12.89
N SER A 194 2.20 -3.24 11.87
CA SER A 194 2.06 -2.74 10.51
C SER A 194 0.75 -3.16 9.88
N PHE A 195 0.14 -2.25 9.15
CA PHE A 195 -1.09 -2.49 8.39
C PHE A 195 -1.16 -1.58 7.16
N PRO A 196 -1.94 -1.94 6.13
CA PRO A 196 -2.01 -1.16 4.89
C PRO A 196 -2.54 0.27 5.10
N HIS A 197 -2.23 1.16 4.15
CA HIS A 197 -2.82 2.50 4.05
C HIS A 197 -4.35 2.44 3.81
N GLU A 198 -5.05 3.55 4.04
CA GLU A 198 -6.52 3.66 3.94
C GLU A 198 -7.05 3.35 2.54
N THR A 199 -6.26 3.64 1.49
CA THR A 199 -6.59 3.27 0.10
C THR A 199 -6.69 1.76 -0.11
N ILE A 200 -6.07 0.96 0.75
CA ILE A 200 -6.12 -0.50 0.72
C ILE A 200 -7.12 -1.03 1.76
N LEU A 201 -7.14 -0.44 2.96
CA LEU A 201 -8.02 -0.87 4.06
C LEU A 201 -9.51 -0.68 3.74
N ASP A 202 -9.89 0.48 3.20
CA ASP A 202 -11.26 0.77 2.77
C ASP A 202 -11.24 1.67 1.54
N PRO A 203 -10.91 1.15 0.33
CA PRO A 203 -10.85 1.94 -0.89
C PRO A 203 -12.17 2.67 -1.19
N VAL A 204 -13.31 2.03 -0.90
CA VAL A 204 -14.64 2.64 -1.06
C VAL A 204 -14.80 3.83 -0.12
N GLY A 205 -14.47 3.66 1.17
CA GLY A 205 -14.50 4.75 2.15
C GLY A 205 -13.53 5.87 1.81
N TYR A 206 -12.33 5.54 1.30
CA TYR A 206 -11.33 6.50 0.88
C TYR A 206 -11.82 7.32 -0.30
N ASN A 207 -12.36 6.66 -1.33
CA ASN A 207 -12.96 7.31 -2.48
C ASN A 207 -14.08 8.28 -2.06
N ARG A 208 -14.96 7.85 -1.16
CA ARG A 208 -16.02 8.72 -0.59
C ARG A 208 -15.45 9.94 0.14
N LYS A 209 -14.46 9.74 1.01
CA LYS A 209 -13.81 10.82 1.80
C LYS A 209 -13.22 11.90 0.88
N HIS A 210 -12.71 11.50 -0.29
CA HIS A 210 -12.04 12.39 -1.25
C HIS A 210 -12.91 12.79 -2.45
N GLY A 211 -14.19 12.43 -2.49
CA GLY A 211 -15.10 12.79 -3.58
C GLY A 211 -14.79 12.11 -4.93
N LEU A 212 -14.14 10.94 -4.89
CA LEU A 212 -13.84 10.11 -6.05
C LEU A 212 -15.00 9.16 -6.36
N ASP A 213 -15.00 8.56 -7.55
CA ASP A 213 -15.91 7.45 -7.87
C ASP A 213 -15.66 6.29 -6.89
N GLU A 214 -16.71 5.80 -6.24
CA GLU A 214 -16.62 4.74 -5.23
C GLU A 214 -16.00 3.45 -5.78
N LEU A 215 -16.13 3.20 -7.10
CA LEU A 215 -15.61 2.02 -7.78
C LEU A 215 -14.19 2.20 -8.33
N ALA A 216 -13.62 3.40 -8.22
CA ALA A 216 -12.27 3.67 -8.72
C ALA A 216 -11.24 2.77 -8.03
N ASN A 217 -10.30 2.26 -8.82
CA ASN A 217 -9.13 1.47 -8.40
C ASN A 217 -9.42 0.15 -7.66
N LEU A 218 -10.68 -0.29 -7.55
CA LEU A 218 -11.01 -1.53 -6.84
C LEU A 218 -10.39 -2.79 -7.46
N LYS A 219 -10.20 -2.81 -8.78
CA LYS A 219 -9.50 -3.90 -9.49
C LYS A 219 -8.03 -4.02 -9.10
N GLN A 220 -7.40 -2.91 -8.68
CA GLN A 220 -5.99 -2.87 -8.27
C GLN A 220 -5.85 -3.22 -6.78
N THR A 221 -6.70 -2.67 -5.93
CA THR A 221 -6.60 -2.82 -4.47
C THR A 221 -7.12 -4.17 -3.98
N ASN A 222 -7.98 -4.85 -4.77
CA ASN A 222 -8.63 -6.11 -4.42
C ASN A 222 -9.33 -5.99 -3.05
N LEU A 223 -10.45 -5.27 -3.02
CA LEU A 223 -11.27 -4.98 -1.83
C LEU A 223 -11.44 -6.20 -0.91
N LYS A 224 -11.21 -6.02 0.40
CA LYS A 224 -11.39 -7.06 1.43
C LYS A 224 -12.16 -6.50 2.62
N SER A 225 -12.95 -7.37 3.27
CA SER A 225 -13.64 -7.02 4.51
C SER A 225 -12.77 -7.18 5.77
N HIS A 226 -11.66 -7.93 5.68
CA HIS A 226 -10.85 -8.30 6.84
C HIS A 226 -9.34 -8.25 6.57
N PHE A 227 -8.61 -7.67 7.51
CA PHE A 227 -7.16 -7.55 7.52
C PHE A 227 -6.60 -8.04 8.86
N LYS A 228 -5.34 -8.43 8.85
CA LYS A 228 -4.57 -8.73 10.04
C LYS A 228 -3.27 -7.93 10.00
N ALA A 229 -3.00 -7.16 11.04
CA ALA A 229 -1.77 -6.41 11.15
C ALA A 229 -0.58 -7.36 11.35
N GLY A 230 0.55 -7.00 10.75
CA GLY A 230 1.84 -7.59 11.03
C GLY A 230 2.41 -7.04 12.33
N GLN A 231 3.36 -7.78 12.91
CA GLN A 231 4.21 -7.28 13.99
C GLN A 231 5.61 -7.04 13.43
N VAL A 232 6.16 -5.86 13.71
CA VAL A 232 7.49 -5.44 13.27
C VAL A 232 8.44 -5.50 14.47
N SER A 233 9.68 -5.93 14.23
CA SER A 233 10.71 -5.91 15.26
C SER A 233 11.19 -4.48 15.48
N TRP A 234 11.36 -4.07 16.74
CA TRP A 234 12.00 -2.80 17.10
C TRP A 234 13.36 -2.59 16.42
N LYS A 235 14.09 -3.66 16.11
CA LYS A 235 15.39 -3.56 15.42
C LYS A 235 15.27 -3.00 13.99
N ASP A 236 14.07 -3.02 13.42
CA ASP A 236 13.82 -2.60 12.05
C ASP A 236 13.35 -1.13 11.97
N THR A 237 13.23 -0.42 13.11
CA THR A 237 12.66 0.95 13.18
C THR A 237 13.68 2.05 13.52
N GLY A 238 14.97 1.73 13.65
CA GLY A 238 16.03 2.68 14.01
C GLY A 238 16.11 3.04 15.51
N ILE A 239 15.25 2.46 16.36
CA ILE A 239 15.24 2.75 17.81
C ILE A 239 16.55 2.33 18.50
N VAL A 240 17.24 1.32 17.97
CA VAL A 240 18.49 0.80 18.55
C VAL A 240 19.62 1.83 18.38
N GLU A 241 19.69 2.47 17.23
CA GLU A 241 20.61 3.56 16.91
C GLU A 241 20.33 4.76 17.80
N ALA A 242 19.06 5.18 17.92
CA ALA A 242 18.65 6.27 18.78
C ALA A 242 19.04 6.04 20.25
N ILE A 243 18.77 4.84 20.80
CA ILE A 243 19.18 4.47 22.17
C ILE A 243 20.70 4.57 22.34
N ARG A 244 21.47 4.12 21.35
CA ARG A 244 22.95 4.16 21.39
C ARG A 244 23.44 5.60 21.43
N GLU A 245 22.89 6.46 20.60
CA GLU A 245 23.25 7.88 20.50
C GLU A 245 22.88 8.65 21.78
N ASN A 246 21.67 8.44 22.30
CA ASN A 246 21.20 9.12 23.51
C ASN A 246 22.05 8.75 24.74
N LYS A 247 22.40 7.46 24.89
CA LYS A 247 23.32 7.01 25.94
C LYS A 247 24.70 7.65 25.82
N ALA A 248 25.25 7.73 24.60
CA ALA A 248 26.54 8.36 24.36
C ALA A 248 26.51 9.88 24.66
N ASN A 249 25.41 10.55 24.35
CA ASN A 249 25.24 11.98 24.61
C ASN A 249 25.09 12.27 26.12
N SER A 250 24.35 11.44 26.86
CA SER A 250 24.22 11.54 28.33
C SER A 250 25.59 11.44 29.01
N LEU A 251 26.43 10.50 28.57
CA LEU A 251 27.79 10.31 29.11
C LEU A 251 28.72 11.49 28.80
N LYS A 252 28.56 12.15 27.64
CA LYS A 252 29.33 13.34 27.28
C LYS A 252 28.91 14.59 28.07
N SER A 253 27.63 14.73 28.40
CA SER A 253 27.13 15.83 29.24
C SER A 253 27.50 15.69 30.72
N GLU A 254 27.76 14.46 31.20
CA GLU A 254 28.16 14.18 32.58
C GLU A 254 29.66 14.35 32.83
N THR A 255 30.50 14.45 31.78
CA THR A 255 31.90 14.89 31.95
C THR A 255 31.95 16.39 32.28
N PRO A 256 32.41 16.80 33.49
CA PRO A 256 32.46 18.21 33.85
C PRO A 256 33.45 18.94 32.92
N LYS A 257 32.99 20.03 32.29
CA LYS A 257 33.90 21.04 31.74
C LYS A 257 34.80 21.49 32.89
N SER A 258 36.09 21.20 32.79
CA SER A 258 37.09 21.67 33.73
C SER A 258 36.96 23.19 33.85
N VAL A 259 36.57 23.65 35.03
CA VAL A 259 36.55 25.06 35.39
C VAL A 259 38.01 25.49 35.51
N ASP A 260 38.60 25.95 34.40
CA ASP A 260 39.84 26.70 34.45
C ASP A 260 39.56 28.03 35.14
N GLN A 261 39.80 28.04 36.45
CA GLN A 261 39.93 29.27 37.19
C GLN A 261 41.12 30.06 36.64
N VAL A 262 40.80 31.13 35.93
CA VAL A 262 41.72 32.23 35.66
C VAL A 262 42.34 32.71 36.99
N LYS A 263 43.62 32.40 37.21
CA LYS A 263 44.50 33.21 38.06
C LYS A 263 45.67 33.73 37.25
N ARG A 264 45.53 35.00 36.86
CA ARG A 264 46.61 35.88 36.40
C ARG A 264 47.80 35.82 37.36
N ARG A 265 49.01 35.57 36.85
CA ARG A 265 50.24 36.28 37.26
C ARG A 265 51.10 36.54 36.03
N GLY A 266 51.54 37.80 35.94
CA GLY A 266 52.12 38.45 34.76
C GLY A 266 53.55 38.01 34.39
N PRO A 267 54.19 38.79 33.51
CA PRO A 267 55.17 38.31 32.55
C PRO A 267 56.56 38.15 33.17
N LYS A 268 57.42 37.33 32.53
CA LYS A 268 58.84 37.67 32.30
C LYS A 268 59.56 36.65 31.40
N LEU A 269 60.17 37.23 30.37
CA LEU A 269 61.21 36.77 29.42
C LEU A 269 60.84 35.65 28.45
#